data_AF-A0A3D0UUK8-F1
#
_entry.id   AF-A0A3D0UUK8-F1
#
_cell.length_a   1.000
_cell.length_b   1.000
_cell.length_c   1.000
_cell.angle_alpha   90.00
_cell.angle_beta   90.00
_cell.angle_gamma   90.00
#
_symmetry.space_group_name_H-M   'P 1'
#
loop_
_entity.id
_entity.type
_entity.pdbx_description
1 polymer ?
#
loop_
_entity_poly.entity_id
_entity_poly.type
_entity_poly.pdbx_seq_one_letter_code
_entity_poly.pdbx_strand_id
1 'polypeptide(L)'
;MIKHLQQLELPCIYGDVGDMDFLEELNIKSTRMIISSIKKFDENMILLKTMKEKNKNLIIILVSNHVQEAVKLYEQGADYVILPHYIGVDHTSLMLEEYGFDINKFLDNKKYHLHALKNKQENSILDALSK
;
A
#
# COMPACT_ATOMS: atom_id res chain seq x y z
N MET A 1 -2.56 -15.88 -2.73
CA MET A 1 -2.22 -14.79 -1.80
C MET A 1 -2.42 -15.26 -0.37
N ILE A 2 -3.65 -15.55 0.07
CA ILE A 2 -3.89 -15.99 1.45
C ILE A 2 -3.12 -17.26 1.85
N LYS A 3 -3.12 -18.31 1.00
CA LYS A 3 -2.37 -19.55 1.25
C LYS A 3 -0.87 -19.31 1.44
N HIS A 4 -0.31 -18.35 0.71
CA HIS A 4 1.10 -18.01 0.81
C HIS A 4 1.41 -17.29 2.13
N LEU A 5 0.56 -16.36 2.56
CA LEU A 5 0.68 -15.74 3.90
C LEU A 5 0.57 -16.77 5.02
N GLN A 6 -0.32 -17.76 4.88
CA GLN A 6 -0.45 -18.87 5.82
C GLN A 6 0.80 -19.75 5.88
N GLN A 7 1.42 -20.05 4.73
CA GLN A 7 2.69 -20.78 4.66
C GLN A 7 3.84 -20.01 5.34
N LEU A 8 3.81 -18.68 5.28
CA LEU A 8 4.74 -17.80 5.99
C LEU A 8 4.38 -17.61 7.48
N GLU A 9 3.35 -18.30 7.97
CA GLU A 9 2.83 -18.19 9.34
C GLU A 9 2.46 -16.74 9.74
N LEU A 10 2.11 -15.92 8.75
CA LEU A 10 1.68 -14.55 8.97
C LEU A 10 0.19 -14.54 9.33
N PRO A 11 -0.23 -13.80 10.39
CA PRO A 11 -1.63 -13.62 10.70
C PRO A 11 -2.39 -13.02 9.52
N CYS A 12 -3.39 -13.73 9.02
CA CYS A 12 -4.16 -13.32 7.87
C CYS A 12 -5.60 -13.82 7.94
N ILE A 13 -6.51 -13.04 7.36
CA ILE A 13 -7.93 -13.36 7.25
C ILE A 13 -8.35 -13.12 5.80
N TYR A 14 -9.25 -13.93 5.28
CA TYR A 14 -9.84 -13.78 3.94
C TYR A 14 -11.25 -13.18 4.06
N GLY A 15 -11.53 -12.13 3.29
CA GLY A 15 -12.84 -11.50 3.23
C GLY A 15 -12.88 -10.37 2.21
N ASP A 16 -14.06 -9.79 2.04
CA ASP A 16 -14.32 -8.66 1.14
C ASP A 16 -14.53 -7.38 1.94
N VAL A 17 -13.85 -6.30 1.56
CA VAL A 17 -14.00 -4.99 2.20
C VAL A 17 -15.38 -4.37 1.96
N GLY A 18 -16.08 -4.80 0.90
CA GLY A 18 -17.47 -4.40 0.63
C GLY A 18 -18.49 -5.13 1.51
N ASP A 19 -18.10 -6.22 2.15
CA ASP A 19 -18.93 -6.97 3.08
C ASP A 19 -18.85 -6.32 4.48
N MET A 20 -19.95 -5.69 4.90
CA MET A 20 -20.01 -5.02 6.19
C MET A 20 -19.88 -6.00 7.34
N ASP A 21 -20.46 -7.21 7.24
CA ASP A 21 -20.39 -8.21 8.30
C ASP A 21 -18.91 -8.62 8.54
N PHE A 22 -18.16 -8.82 7.45
CA PHE A 22 -16.72 -9.06 7.53
C PHE A 22 -15.96 -7.90 8.20
N LEU A 23 -16.24 -6.66 7.81
CA LEU A 23 -15.61 -5.49 8.43
C LEU A 23 -15.95 -5.34 9.91
N GLU A 24 -17.15 -5.77 10.32
CA GLU A 24 -17.56 -5.74 11.72
C GLU A 24 -16.86 -6.79 12.59
N GLU A 25 -16.53 -7.95 12.02
CA GLU A 25 -15.79 -9.03 12.67
C GLU A 25 -14.32 -8.68 12.94
N LEU A 26 -13.74 -7.72 12.21
CA LEU A 26 -12.39 -7.25 12.46
C LEU A 26 -12.31 -6.60 13.85
N ASN A 27 -11.40 -7.08 14.71
CA ASN A 27 -11.22 -6.52 16.05
C ASN A 27 -10.52 -5.15 16.01
N ILE A 28 -11.29 -4.10 15.71
CA ILE A 28 -10.78 -2.73 15.48
C ILE A 28 -10.53 -1.97 16.79
N LYS A 29 -11.11 -2.42 17.91
CA LYS A 29 -11.02 -1.71 19.20
C LYS A 29 -9.58 -1.53 19.68
N SER A 30 -8.70 -2.49 19.42
CA SER A 30 -7.27 -2.41 19.77
C SER A 30 -6.38 -2.05 18.58
N THR A 31 -6.94 -1.93 17.38
CA THR A 31 -6.19 -1.55 16.18
C THR A 31 -5.75 -0.09 16.29
N ARG A 32 -4.47 0.15 16.05
CA ARG A 32 -3.88 1.50 16.06
C ARG A 32 -3.74 2.08 14.65
N MET A 33 -3.62 1.23 13.64
CA MET A 33 -3.40 1.63 12.26
C MET A 33 -3.95 0.61 11.26
N ILE A 34 -4.49 1.10 10.15
CA ILE A 34 -4.84 0.33 8.96
C ILE A 34 -4.08 0.91 7.76
N ILE A 35 -3.50 0.04 6.95
CA ILE A 35 -2.89 0.39 5.66
C ILE A 35 -3.61 -0.42 4.57
N SER A 36 -4.31 0.25 3.67
CA SER A 36 -5.02 -0.36 2.55
C SER A 36 -4.30 -0.07 1.24
N SER A 37 -3.97 -1.13 0.50
CA SER A 37 -3.45 -1.02 -0.87
C SER A 37 -4.54 -1.10 -1.95
N ILE A 38 -5.82 -1.00 -1.55
CA ILE A 38 -6.96 -0.99 -2.46
C ILE A 38 -6.95 0.31 -3.26
N LYS A 39 -7.16 0.20 -4.57
CA LYS A 39 -7.11 1.35 -5.50
C LYS A 39 -8.49 1.87 -5.89
N LYS A 40 -9.55 1.10 -5.64
CA LYS A 40 -10.93 1.49 -5.96
C LYS A 40 -11.42 2.48 -4.92
N PHE A 41 -11.91 3.62 -5.39
CA PHE A 41 -12.39 4.70 -4.53
C PHE A 41 -13.54 4.27 -3.61
N ASP A 42 -14.55 3.59 -4.14
CA ASP A 42 -15.75 3.23 -3.37
C ASP A 42 -15.41 2.25 -2.22
N GLU A 43 -14.56 1.26 -2.49
CA GLU A 43 -14.08 0.31 -1.48
C GLU A 43 -13.25 1.01 -0.38
N ASN A 44 -12.36 1.93 -0.77
CA ASN A 44 -11.62 2.76 0.18
C ASN A 44 -12.54 3.65 1.03
N MET A 45 -13.61 4.17 0.44
CA MET A 45 -14.59 5.01 1.13
C MET A 45 -15.38 4.21 2.17
N ILE A 46 -15.85 3.01 1.80
CA ILE A 46 -16.53 2.09 2.71
C ILE A 46 -15.61 1.77 3.89
N LEU A 47 -14.38 1.33 3.62
CA LEU A 47 -13.39 1.04 4.66
C LEU A 47 -13.17 2.23 5.58
N LEU A 48 -12.89 3.41 5.02
CA LEU A 48 -12.60 4.62 5.79
C LEU A 48 -13.73 4.97 6.75
N LYS A 49 -14.97 5.04 6.25
CA LYS A 49 -16.14 5.43 7.04
C LYS A 49 -16.41 4.42 8.14
N THR A 50 -16.54 3.14 7.79
CA THR A 50 -16.84 2.07 8.75
C THR A 50 -15.81 2.00 9.88
N MET A 51 -14.53 2.17 9.55
CA MET A 51 -13.44 2.07 10.53
C MET A 51 -13.33 3.32 11.41
N LYS A 52 -13.48 4.52 10.85
CA LYS A 52 -13.46 5.79 11.63
C LYS A 52 -14.69 5.95 12.51
N GLU A 53 -15.84 5.42 12.10
CA GLU A 53 -17.03 5.35 12.95
C GLU A 53 -16.80 4.50 14.21
N LYS A 54 -16.13 3.35 14.06
CA LYS A 54 -15.78 2.46 15.19
C LYS A 54 -14.66 3.03 16.07
N ASN A 55 -13.66 3.69 15.48
CA ASN A 55 -12.55 4.30 16.21
C ASN A 55 -12.06 5.57 15.50
N LYS A 56 -12.47 6.74 16.02
CA LYS A 56 -12.08 8.05 15.47
C LYS A 56 -10.57 8.32 15.51
N ASN A 57 -9.85 7.69 16.43
CA ASN A 57 -8.40 7.86 16.61
C ASN A 57 -7.58 6.82 15.82
N LEU A 58 -8.22 5.92 15.08
CA LEU A 58 -7.54 4.94 14.25
C LEU A 58 -6.82 5.64 13.10
N ILE A 59 -5.52 5.36 12.92
CA ILE A 59 -4.76 5.90 11.79
C ILE A 59 -5.08 5.07 10.53
N ILE A 60 -5.53 5.71 9.46
CA ILE A 60 -5.89 5.03 8.21
C ILE A 60 -5.09 5.62 7.06
N ILE A 61 -4.31 4.74 6.43
CA ILE A 61 -3.51 5.01 5.24
C ILE A 61 -4.13 4.28 4.05
N LEU A 62 -4.46 5.02 2.99
CA LEU A 62 -5.10 4.50 1.78
C LEU A 62 -4.22 4.72 0.55
N VAL A 63 -4.57 4.07 -0.56
CA VAL A 63 -3.94 4.31 -1.87
C VAL A 63 -4.99 4.85 -2.84
N SER A 64 -4.63 5.86 -3.63
CA SER A 64 -5.42 6.27 -4.81
C SER A 64 -4.51 6.51 -6.01
N ASN A 65 -5.06 6.36 -7.21
CA ASN A 65 -4.38 6.74 -8.45
C ASN A 65 -4.81 8.13 -8.95
N HIS A 66 -5.81 8.75 -8.33
CA HIS A 66 -6.43 9.98 -8.81
C HIS A 66 -6.41 11.06 -7.72
N VAL A 67 -5.88 12.23 -8.04
CA VAL A 67 -5.78 13.35 -7.09
C VAL A 67 -7.14 13.74 -6.53
N GLN A 68 -8.17 13.80 -7.38
CA GLN A 68 -9.52 14.19 -6.96
C GLN A 68 -10.12 13.20 -5.95
N GLU A 69 -9.84 11.91 -6.09
CA GLU A 69 -10.26 10.89 -5.14
C GLU A 69 -9.47 11.00 -3.84
N ALA A 70 -8.15 11.22 -3.91
CA ALA A 70 -7.32 11.41 -2.74
C ALA A 70 -7.79 12.60 -1.89
N VAL A 71 -8.11 13.73 -2.52
CA VAL A 71 -8.69 14.90 -1.85
C VAL A 71 -9.98 14.52 -1.11
N LYS A 72 -10.90 13.81 -1.78
CA LYS A 72 -12.14 13.34 -1.14
C LYS A 72 -11.87 12.40 0.03
N LEU A 73 -10.90 11.48 -0.08
CA LEU A 73 -10.54 10.58 1.01
C LEU A 73 -9.99 11.35 2.23
N TYR A 74 -9.17 12.39 2.00
CA TYR A 74 -8.72 13.28 3.07
C TYR A 74 -9.88 14.05 3.71
N GLU A 75 -10.79 14.61 2.91
CA GLU A 75 -11.99 15.30 3.41
C GLU A 75 -12.89 14.40 4.26
N GLN A 76 -12.86 13.08 4.02
CA GLN A 76 -13.61 12.09 4.79
C GLN A 76 -12.82 11.53 6.00
N GLY A 77 -11.61 12.03 6.25
CA GLY A 77 -10.85 11.76 7.46
C GLY A 77 -9.75 10.71 7.33
N ALA A 78 -9.30 10.36 6.11
CA ALA A 78 -8.08 9.58 5.93
C ALA A 78 -6.87 10.36 6.48
N ASP A 79 -5.96 9.68 7.18
CA ASP A 79 -4.79 10.34 7.78
C ASP A 79 -3.64 10.47 6.77
N TYR A 80 -3.57 9.55 5.80
CA TYR A 80 -2.67 9.65 4.67
C TYR A 80 -3.23 8.91 3.44
N VAL A 81 -3.05 9.49 2.25
CA VAL A 81 -3.38 8.87 0.97
C VAL A 81 -2.12 8.82 0.11
N ILE A 82 -1.64 7.61 -0.09
CA ILE A 82 -0.53 7.29 -0.99
C ILE A 82 -1.00 7.51 -2.43
N LEU A 83 -0.29 8.38 -3.15
CA LEU A 83 -0.43 8.58 -4.59
C LEU A 83 0.82 8.03 -5.29
N PRO A 84 0.83 6.76 -5.76
CA PRO A 84 2.05 6.10 -6.23
C PRO A 84 2.77 6.86 -7.35
N HIS A 85 2.02 7.46 -8.27
CA HIS A 85 2.59 8.25 -9.36
C HIS A 85 3.33 9.50 -8.88
N TYR A 86 2.87 10.13 -7.79
CA TYR A 86 3.49 11.33 -7.22
C TYR A 86 4.75 10.97 -6.44
N ILE A 87 4.70 9.91 -5.63
CA ILE A 87 5.88 9.43 -4.90
C ILE A 87 7.00 9.04 -5.86
N GLY A 88 6.66 8.42 -7.00
CA GLY A 88 7.63 8.09 -8.04
C GLY A 88 8.27 9.33 -8.67
N VAL A 89 7.48 10.37 -8.92
CA VAL A 89 7.98 11.66 -9.43
C VAL A 89 8.89 12.33 -8.41
N ASP A 90 8.46 12.47 -7.15
CA ASP A 90 9.26 13.11 -6.10
C ASP A 90 10.60 12.40 -5.90
N HIS A 91 10.58 11.07 -5.83
CA HIS A 91 11.80 10.28 -5.72
C HIS A 91 12.72 10.47 -6.94
N THR A 92 12.14 10.51 -8.15
CA THR A 92 12.92 10.72 -9.38
C THR A 92 13.52 12.13 -9.42
N SER A 93 12.77 13.16 -9.04
CA SER A 93 13.26 14.54 -8.98
C SER A 93 14.46 14.68 -8.03
N LEU A 94 14.36 14.14 -6.82
CA LEU A 94 15.47 14.15 -5.86
C LEU A 94 16.72 13.44 -6.41
N MET A 95 16.54 12.29 -7.05
CA MET A 95 17.65 11.58 -7.72
C MET A 95 18.27 12.43 -8.83
N LEU A 96 17.47 13.12 -9.65
CA LEU A 96 17.97 13.97 -10.72
C LEU A 96 18.72 15.20 -10.19
N GLU A 97 18.25 15.81 -9.09
CA GLU A 97 18.95 16.90 -8.41
C GLU A 97 20.30 16.45 -7.85
N GLU A 98 20.35 15.26 -7.25
CA GLU A 98 21.58 14.70 -6.69
C GLU A 98 22.59 14.27 -7.78
N TYR A 99 22.10 13.69 -8.88
CA TYR A 99 22.94 13.06 -9.89
C TYR A 99 23.37 14.04 -10.97
N GLY A 100 22.53 15.02 -11.29
CA GLY A 100 22.70 15.87 -12.46
C GLY A 100 22.83 15.03 -13.74
N PHE A 101 23.93 15.23 -14.48
CA PHE A 101 24.25 14.47 -15.69
C PHE A 101 25.37 13.43 -15.49
N ASP A 102 25.69 13.06 -14.24
CA ASP A 102 26.73 12.07 -13.94
C ASP A 102 26.27 10.64 -14.26
N ILE A 103 26.64 10.14 -15.42
CA ILE A 103 26.28 8.80 -15.89
C ILE A 103 26.74 7.68 -14.95
N ASN A 104 27.84 7.86 -14.20
CA ASN A 104 28.34 6.82 -13.31
C ASN A 104 27.38 6.57 -12.15
N LYS A 105 26.82 7.65 -11.56
CA LYS A 105 25.78 7.54 -10.52
C LYS A 105 24.54 6.78 -11.02
N PHE A 106 24.12 7.02 -12.26
CA PHE A 106 23.01 6.26 -12.86
C PHE A 106 23.36 4.78 -13.07
N LEU A 107 24.59 4.47 -13.49
CA LEU A 107 25.03 3.09 -13.69
C LEU A 107 25.11 2.32 -12.37
N ASP A 108 25.61 2.96 -11.32
CA ASP A 108 25.67 2.39 -9.97
C ASP A 108 24.27 2.14 -9.42
N ASN A 109 23.38 3.12 -9.50
CA ASN A 109 21.98 2.97 -9.10
C ASN A 109 21.27 1.86 -9.90
N LYS A 110 21.49 1.80 -11.23
CA LYS A 110 20.95 0.74 -12.09
C LYS A 110 21.41 -0.65 -11.62
N LYS A 111 22.71 -0.81 -11.31
CA LYS A 111 23.26 -2.08 -10.85
C LYS A 111 22.61 -2.53 -9.54
N TYR A 112 22.52 -1.62 -8.57
CA TYR A 112 21.86 -1.87 -7.28
C TYR A 112 20.37 -2.21 -7.46
N HIS A 113 19.63 -1.39 -8.22
CA HIS A 113 18.20 -1.56 -8.42
C HIS A 113 17.89 -2.87 -9.17
N LEU A 114 18.67 -3.22 -10.20
CA LEU A 114 18.47 -4.49 -10.91
C LEU A 114 18.69 -5.71 -10.01
N HIS A 115 19.68 -5.67 -9.13
CA HIS A 115 19.91 -6.74 -8.16
C HIS A 115 18.71 -6.86 -7.20
N ALA A 116 18.23 -5.75 -6.65
CA ALA A 116 17.07 -5.75 -5.77
C ALA A 116 15.79 -6.27 -6.45
N LEU A 117 15.56 -5.92 -7.73
CA LEU A 117 14.41 -6.40 -8.49
C LEU A 117 14.48 -7.89 -8.79
N LYS A 118 15.65 -8.41 -9.16
CA LYS A 118 15.84 -9.86 -9.38
C LYS A 118 15.55 -10.66 -8.11
N ASN A 119 16.06 -10.23 -6.96
CA ASN A 119 15.78 -10.89 -5.69
C ASN A 119 14.28 -10.90 -5.36
N LYS A 120 13.57 -9.79 -5.62
CA LYS A 120 12.10 -9.74 -5.45
C LYS A 120 11.38 -10.68 -6.42
N GLN A 121 11.83 -10.76 -7.67
CA GLN A 121 11.24 -11.63 -8.68
C GLN A 121 11.45 -13.12 -8.34
N GLU A 122 12.64 -13.51 -7.89
CA GLU A 122 12.94 -14.87 -7.46
C GLU A 122 12.08 -15.29 -6.26
N ASN A 123 11.95 -14.43 -5.25
CA ASN A 123 11.04 -14.66 -4.13
C ASN A 123 9.60 -14.84 -4.63
N SER A 124 9.12 -13.97 -5.51
CA SER A 124 7.78 -14.08 -6.09
C SER A 124 7.55 -15.35 -6.92
N ILE A 125 8.60 -15.93 -7.52
CA ILE A 125 8.53 -17.19 -8.28
C ILE A 125 8.54 -18.38 -7.32
N LEU A 126 9.36 -18.37 -6.27
CA LEU A 126 9.36 -19.39 -5.22
C LEU A 126 7.99 -19.48 -4.54
N ASP A 127 7.34 -18.34 -4.30
CA ASP A 127 5.98 -18.23 -3.76
C ASP A 127 4.90 -18.76 -4.73
N ALA A 128 5.19 -18.78 -6.03
CA ALA A 128 4.30 -19.30 -7.06
C ALA A 128 4.46 -20.82 -7.26
N LEU A 129 5.66 -21.36 -7.07
CA LEU A 129 5.99 -22.78 -7.21
C LEU A 129 5.68 -23.62 -5.96
N SER A 130 5.49 -22.98 -4.80
CA SER A 130 5.09 -23.61 -3.53
C SER A 130 3.56 -23.73 -3.37
N LYS A 131 2.78 -23.50 -4.44
CA LYS A 131 1.33 -23.70 -4.54
C LYS A 131 1.00 -25.04 -5.17
#